data_AF-A0A2M8DU18-F1
#
_entry.id   AF-A0A2M8DU18-F1
#
_cell.length_a   1.000
_cell.length_b   1.000
_cell.length_c   1.000
_cell.angle_alpha   90.00
_cell.angle_beta   90.00
_cell.angle_gamma   90.00
#
_symmetry.space_group_name_H-M   'P 1'
#
loop_
_entity.id
_entity.type
_entity.pdbx_description
1 polymer ?
#
loop_
_entity_poly.entity_id
_entity_poly.type
_entity_poly.pdbx_seq_one_letter_code
_entity_poly.pdbx_strand_id
1 'polypeptide(L)' 'HLPVIIDPSHAGGKAWMVPALSQAAIAAGADGLLIEMHPTPCEAWCDADQALTPDELKKLMATLGAIAGAIGRTL' A
#
# COMPACT_ATOMS: atom_id res chain seq x y z
N HIS A 1 15.91 -11.31 13.80
CA HIS A 1 14.44 -11.21 13.64
C HIS A 1 14.12 -11.26 12.15
N LEU A 2 12.98 -11.83 11.76
CA LEU A 2 12.55 -11.88 10.36
C LEU A 2 11.74 -10.61 10.00
N PRO A 3 11.71 -10.18 8.73
CA PRO A 3 10.93 -9.02 8.31
C PRO A 3 9.42 -9.30 8.35
N VAL A 4 8.63 -8.27 8.68
CA VAL A 4 7.16 -8.29 8.68
C VAL A 4 6.64 -7.42 7.55
N ILE A 5 5.95 -8.04 6.59
CA ILE A 5 5.33 -7.37 5.43
C ILE A 5 3.81 -7.38 5.61
N ILE A 6 3.16 -6.26 5.35
CA ILE A 6 1.70 -6.13 5.43
C ILE A 6 1.11 -6.00 4.02
N ASP A 7 0.05 -6.76 3.74
CA ASP A 7 -0.77 -6.61 2.54
C ASP A 7 -2.05 -5.82 2.86
N PRO A 8 -2.07 -4.50 2.61
CA PRO A 8 -3.25 -3.67 2.81
C PRO A 8 -4.36 -3.91 1.76
N SER A 9 -4.03 -4.49 0.61
CA SER A 9 -4.99 -4.74 -0.49
C SER A 9 -5.96 -5.82 -0.06
N HIS A 10 -5.45 -7.02 0.23
CA HIS A 10 -6.28 -8.15 0.67
C HIS A 10 -6.88 -7.94 2.06
N ALA A 11 -6.19 -7.21 2.95
CA ALA A 11 -6.72 -6.94 4.29
C ALA A 11 -7.97 -6.06 4.26
N GLY A 12 -8.03 -5.06 3.38
CA GLY A 12 -9.18 -4.18 3.22
C GLY A 12 -10.19 -4.66 2.16
N GLY A 13 -9.72 -5.38 1.15
CA GLY A 13 -10.51 -5.84 0.00
C GLY A 13 -11.05 -4.73 -0.89
N LYS A 14 -10.62 -3.47 -0.68
CA LYS A 14 -11.09 -2.28 -1.39
C LYS A 14 -9.98 -1.27 -1.61
N ALA A 15 -9.84 -0.80 -2.85
CA ALA A 15 -8.80 0.15 -3.27
C ALA A 15 -8.78 1.42 -2.42
N TRP A 16 -9.95 1.94 -2.03
CA TRP A 16 -10.05 3.16 -1.20
C TRP A 16 -9.50 2.97 0.23
N MET A 17 -9.42 1.73 0.73
CA MET A 17 -8.86 1.43 2.05
C MET A 17 -7.33 1.32 2.02
N VAL A 18 -6.75 0.97 0.87
CA VAL A 18 -5.32 0.70 0.71
C VAL A 18 -4.47 1.86 1.24
N PRO A 19 -4.72 3.14 0.89
CA PRO A 19 -3.89 4.24 1.37
C PRO A 19 -3.86 4.36 2.90
N ALA A 20 -5.01 4.24 3.57
CA ALA A 20 -5.10 4.39 5.02
C ALA A 20 -4.42 3.21 5.74
N LEU A 21 -4.63 1.99 5.25
CA LEU A 21 -4.01 0.79 5.81
C LEU A 21 -2.49 0.76 5.60
N SER A 22 -2.00 1.18 4.43
CA SER A 22 -0.57 1.32 4.17
C SER A 22 0.10 2.33 5.11
N GLN A 23 -0.54 3.48 5.35
CA GLN A 23 -0.01 4.50 6.26
C GLN A 23 0.05 3.97 7.70
N ALA A 24 -1.00 3.27 8.14
CA ALA A 24 -1.03 2.63 9.46
C ALA A 24 0.07 1.57 9.59
N ALA A 25 0.27 0.74 8.57
CA ALA A 25 1.31 -0.29 8.54
C ALA A 25 2.72 0.29 8.65
N ILE A 26 3.05 1.32 7.86
CA ILE A 26 4.35 1.99 7.94
C ILE A 26 4.53 2.66 9.30
N ALA A 27 3.53 3.40 9.80
CA ALA A 27 3.59 4.04 11.11
C ALA A 27 3.77 3.05 12.26
N ALA A 28 3.20 1.84 12.16
CA ALA A 28 3.37 0.76 13.12
C ALA A 28 4.77 0.09 13.06
N GLY A 29 5.57 0.41 12.04
CA GLY A 29 6.92 -0.13 11.88
C GLY A 29 6.97 -1.44 11.08
N ALA A 30 6.05 -1.65 10.12
CA ALA A 30 6.20 -2.70 9.12
C ALA A 30 7.51 -2.54 8.34
N ASP A 31 8.12 -3.66 7.95
CA ASP A 31 9.36 -3.68 7.17
C ASP A 31 9.11 -3.54 5.67
N GLY A 32 7.88 -3.77 5.23
CA GLY A 32 7.47 -3.59 3.84
C GLY A 32 5.95 -3.70 3.66
N LEU A 33 5.51 -3.39 2.43
CA LEU A 33 4.12 -3.52 2.00
C LEU A 33 4.03 -4.37 0.74
N LEU A 34 2.93 -5.11 0.62
CA LEU A 34 2.53 -5.78 -0.62
C LEU A 34 1.24 -5.12 -1.13
N ILE A 35 1.34 -4.29 -2.18
CA ILE A 35 0.20 -3.54 -2.72
C ILE A 35 -0.10 -4.02 -4.13
N GLU A 36 -1.36 -4.32 -4.41
CA GLU A 36 -1.82 -4.67 -5.74
C GLU A 36 -2.06 -3.43 -6.61
N MET A 37 -1.64 -3.53 -7.86
CA MET A 37 -1.78 -2.45 -8.84
C MET A 37 -2.10 -3.05 -10.20
N HIS A 38 -3.03 -2.40 -10.90
CA HIS A 38 -3.35 -2.71 -12.29
C HIS A 38 -3.49 -1.40 -13.09
N PRO A 39 -2.97 -1.31 -14.33
CA PRO A 39 -3.11 -0.11 -15.17
C PRO A 39 -4.57 0.29 -15.41
N THR A 40 -5.44 -0.72 -15.52
CA THR A 40 -6.88 -0.56 -15.76
C THR A 40 -7.66 -1.47 -14.80
N PRO A 41 -7.87 -1.12 -13.52
CA PRO A 41 -8.38 -2.05 -12.50
C PRO A 41 -9.65 -2.81 -12.90
N CYS A 42 -10.57 -2.16 -13.61
CA CYS A 42 -11.80 -2.79 -14.10
C CYS A 42 -11.61 -3.91 -15.14
N GLU A 43 -10.43 -4.02 -15.74
CA GLU A 43 -10.06 -5.09 -16.70
C GLU A 43 -9.26 -6.22 -16.04
N ALA A 44 -8.93 -6.11 -14.75
CA ALA A 44 -8.18 -7.15 -14.04
C ALA A 44 -9.01 -8.44 -13.94
N TRP A 45 -8.37 -9.59 -14.21
CA TRP A 45 -9.03 -10.91 -14.13
C TRP A 45 -9.34 -11.34 -12.70
N CYS A 46 -8.62 -10.81 -11.73
CA CYS A 46 -8.84 -11.00 -10.31
C CYS A 46 -8.63 -9.66 -9.59
N ASP A 47 -9.26 -9.52 -8.43
CA ASP A 47 -8.93 -8.48 -7.45
C ASP A 47 -9.04 -7.02 -7.94
N ALA A 48 -9.86 -6.80 -8.97
CA ALA A 48 -10.17 -5.49 -9.54
C ALA A 48 -10.59 -4.45 -8.49
N ASP A 49 -11.33 -4.88 -7.46
CA ASP A 49 -11.87 -4.01 -6.42
C ASP A 49 -10.81 -3.48 -5.44
N GLN A 50 -9.65 -4.15 -5.33
CA GLN A 50 -8.59 -3.82 -4.38
C GLN A 50 -7.30 -3.32 -5.05
N ALA A 51 -7.18 -3.45 -6.37
CA ALA A 51 -6.06 -2.94 -7.13
C ALA A 51 -6.09 -1.41 -7.27
N LEU A 52 -4.95 -0.77 -6.99
CA LEU A 52 -4.74 0.65 -7.28
C LEU A 52 -4.38 0.86 -8.76
N THR A 53 -4.65 2.06 -9.27
CA THR A 53 -4.03 2.54 -10.53
C THR A 53 -2.55 2.92 -10.31
N PRO A 54 -1.75 3.00 -11.39
CA PRO A 54 -0.36 3.45 -11.29
C PRO A 54 -0.21 4.86 -10.66
N ASP A 55 -1.14 5.77 -10.98
CA ASP A 55 -1.11 7.14 -10.44
C ASP A 55 -1.48 7.20 -8.96
N GLU A 56 -2.43 6.37 -8.52
CA GLU A 56 -2.78 6.24 -7.10
C GLU A 56 -1.62 5.65 -6.31
N LEU A 57 -0.97 4.60 -6.84
CA LEU A 57 0.21 4.02 -6.22
C LEU A 57 1.33 5.06 -6.10
N LYS A 58 1.59 5.84 -7.16
CA LYS A 58 2.62 6.89 -7.12
C LYS A 58 2.35 7.96 -6.05
N LYS A 59 1.09 8.39 -5.91
CA LYS A 59 0.66 9.34 -4.85
C LYS A 59 0.83 8.72 -3.46
N LEU A 60 0.50 7.43 -3.32
CA LEU A 60 0.66 6.70 -2.07
C LEU A 60 2.14 6.63 -1.68
N MET A 61 3.04 6.25 -2.59
CA MET A 61 4.48 6.17 -2.31
C MET A 61 5.07 7.50 -1.83
N ALA A 62 4.65 8.63 -2.41
CA ALA A 62 5.07 9.95 -1.93
C ALA A 62 4.64 10.22 -0.47
N THR A 63 3.41 9.83 -0.11
CA THR A 63 2.89 9.98 1.25
C THR A 63 3.62 9.05 2.23
N LEU A 64 3.82 7.80 1.85
CA LEU A 64 4.50 6.81 2.69
C LEU A 64 5.96 7.19 2.94
N GLY A 65 6.65 7.78 1.96
CA GLY A 65 8.01 8.28 2.14
C GLY A 65 8.12 9.33 3.25
N ALA A 66 7.15 10.24 3.35
CA ALA A 66 7.10 11.23 4.42
C ALA A 66 6.86 10.60 5.80
N ILE A 67 5.95 9.61 5.88
CA ILE A 67 5.65 8.91 7.15
C ILE A 67 6.85 8.07 7.60
N ALA A 68 7.46 7.31 6.68
CA ALA A 68 8.66 6.53 6.96
C ALA A 68 9.78 7.44 7.50
N GLY A 69 10.01 8.58 6.85
CA GLY A 69 10.98 9.58 7.30
C GLY A 69 10.69 10.11 8.71
N ALA A 70 9.42 10.36 9.04
CA ALA A 70 9.01 10.84 10.36
C ALA A 70 9.30 9.83 11.49
N ILE A 71 9.34 8.53 11.20
CA ILE A 71 9.67 7.47 12.16
C ILE A 71 11.13 7.00 12.05
N GLY A 72 11.99 7.74 11.35
CA GLY A 72 13.41 7.42 11.21
C GLY A 72 13.69 6.21 10.29
N ARG A 73 12.78 5.92 9.35
CA ARG A 73 12.92 4.86 8.34
C ARG A 73 12.99 5.45 6.94
N THR A 74 13.34 4.59 5.98
CA THR A 74 13.34 4.92 4.55
C THR A 74 12.39 4.00 3.82
N LEU A 75 11.84 4.49 2.71
CA LEU A 75 10.91 3.76 1.85
C LEU A 75 11.61 3.37 0.54
#